data_AF-A0A1V0M5Y3-F1
#
_entry.id   AF-A0A1V0M5Y3-F1
#
_cell.length_a   1.000
_cell.length_b   1.000
_cell.length_c   1.000
_cell.angle_alpha   90.00
_cell.angle_beta   90.00
_cell.angle_gamma   90.00
#
_symmetry.space_group_name_H-M   'P 1'
#
loop_
_entity.id
_entity.type
_entity.pdbx_description
1 polymer ?
#
loop_
_entity_poly.entity_id
_entity_poly.type
_entity_poly.pdbx_seq_one_letter_code
_entity_poly.pdbx_strand_id
1 'polypeptide(L)'
;MLDLADLDHTLIYFVSFLAAFLSIRPTLRAAGTCGALLLAWTFVKLELTFDLADLLLNEGTNPQFITAGVAALGIFGLAIRVSRSRWRTMDRTLILVALISVCLTTAVFHLVLVNRVLPLWAKDLAWTNYNLVEASAESFAPKCEQAKVTCWRGTAFEDGAFKPELREQLKGVDSFFRAHPKPFPQGHGFGVFNDLSDDGVAAVLYYLDKGEARIVIDSAGATRVHHLVRELFYMLCGVAHSVWIAGALFLIAFHRRRFMKRGASC
;
A
#
# COMPACT_ATOMS: atom_id res chain seq x y z
N MET A 1 18.91 9.68 -0.36
CA MET A 1 17.54 9.78 -0.89
C MET A 1 16.59 9.66 0.29
N LEU A 2 15.55 10.50 0.39
CA LEU A 2 14.53 10.33 1.42
C LEU A 2 13.67 9.13 1.00
N ASP A 3 13.59 8.08 1.82
CA ASP A 3 12.66 7.00 1.56
C ASP A 3 11.23 7.50 1.84
N LEU A 4 10.38 7.51 0.82
CA LEU A 4 9.00 7.99 0.91
C LEU A 4 8.17 7.10 1.84
N ALA A 5 8.47 5.81 1.89
CA ALA A 5 7.82 4.89 2.82
C ALA A 5 8.18 5.26 4.26
N ASP A 6 9.46 5.48 4.56
CA ASP A 6 9.90 5.90 5.89
C ASP A 6 9.25 7.21 6.33
N LEU A 7 9.16 8.19 5.42
CA LEU A 7 8.51 9.46 5.69
C LEU A 7 7.03 9.24 6.07
N ASP A 8 6.31 8.47 5.26
CA ASP A 8 4.89 8.21 5.49
C ASP A 8 4.65 7.52 6.85
N HIS A 9 5.37 6.44 7.12
CA HIS A 9 5.29 5.73 8.39
C HIS A 9 5.67 6.63 9.56
N THR A 10 6.71 7.46 9.42
CA THR A 10 7.12 8.42 10.45
C THR A 10 5.97 9.39 10.77
N LEU A 11 5.24 9.87 9.77
CA LEU A 11 4.11 10.77 9.96
C LEU A 11 2.94 10.07 10.67
N ILE A 12 2.61 8.83 10.29
CA ILE A 12 1.55 8.04 10.93
C ILE A 12 1.90 7.78 12.41
N TYR A 13 3.12 7.33 12.70
CA TYR A 13 3.58 7.11 14.07
C TYR A 13 3.64 8.41 14.86
N PHE A 14 4.09 9.51 14.24
CA PHE A 14 4.14 10.81 14.89
C PHE A 14 2.77 11.25 15.37
N VAL A 15 1.75 11.25 14.51
CA VAL A 15 0.40 11.64 14.92
C VAL A 15 -0.22 10.65 15.92
N SER A 16 0.11 9.37 15.83
CA SER A 16 -0.31 8.35 16.80
C SER A 16 0.31 8.56 18.17
N PHE A 17 1.60 8.91 18.25
CA PHE A 17 2.29 9.23 19.49
C PHE A 17 1.83 10.55 20.09
N LEU A 18 1.48 11.55 19.26
CA LEU A 18 0.78 12.75 19.74
C LEU A 18 -0.57 12.41 20.38
N ALA A 19 -1.34 11.49 19.78
CA ALA A 19 -2.61 11.04 20.33
C ALA A 19 -2.43 10.26 21.64
N ALA A 20 -1.42 9.39 21.73
CA ALA A 20 -1.06 8.69 22.97
C ALA A 20 -0.66 9.68 24.08
N PHE A 21 0.20 10.65 23.75
CA PHE A 21 0.59 11.71 24.69
C PHE A 21 -0.62 12.51 25.18
N LEU A 22 -1.53 12.89 24.27
CA LEU A 22 -2.73 13.64 24.61
C LEU A 22 -3.79 12.81 25.36
N SER A 23 -3.71 11.50 25.29
CA SER A 23 -4.53 10.59 26.10
C SER A 23 -4.15 10.67 27.59
N ILE A 24 -2.90 11.03 27.89
CA ILE A 24 -2.38 11.21 29.25
C ILE A 24 -2.44 12.69 29.66
N ARG A 25 -1.94 13.59 28.80
CA ARG A 25 -1.82 15.03 29.08
C ARG A 25 -2.88 15.84 28.32
N PRO A 26 -3.48 16.89 28.90
CA PRO A 26 -4.56 17.63 28.25
C PRO A 26 -4.09 18.56 27.11
N THR A 27 -2.80 18.91 27.07
CA THR A 27 -2.23 19.92 26.17
C THR A 27 -0.86 19.50 25.63
N LEU A 28 -0.58 19.83 24.38
CA LEU A 28 0.70 19.55 23.70
C LEU A 28 1.72 20.65 23.95
N ARG A 29 2.92 20.36 24.48
CA ARG A 29 4.00 21.36 24.53
C ARG A 29 4.97 21.13 23.39
N ALA A 30 5.72 22.16 22.98
CA ALA A 30 6.71 22.04 21.92
C ALA A 30 7.69 20.87 22.17
N ALA A 31 8.19 20.73 23.41
CA ALA A 31 9.03 19.59 23.81
C ALA A 31 8.34 18.23 23.63
N GLY A 32 7.04 18.13 23.94
CA GLY A 32 6.27 16.90 23.75
C GLY A 32 6.03 16.60 22.27
N THR A 33 5.81 17.62 21.45
CA THR A 33 5.68 17.49 20.00
C THR A 33 7.00 17.05 19.36
N CYS A 34 8.12 17.70 19.69
CA CYS A 34 9.43 17.31 19.19
C CYS A 34 9.82 15.91 19.68
N GLY A 35 9.53 15.57 20.94
CA GLY A 35 9.76 14.23 21.49
C GLY A 35 8.97 13.15 20.75
N ALA A 36 7.70 13.40 20.44
CA ALA A 36 6.88 12.48 19.66
C ALA A 36 7.41 12.30 18.21
N LEU A 37 7.88 13.37 17.58
CA LEU A 37 8.47 13.30 16.24
C LEU A 37 9.78 12.50 16.24
N LEU A 38 10.67 12.78 17.19
CA LEU A 38 11.92 12.05 17.35
C LEU A 38 11.66 10.57 17.64
N LEU A 39 10.70 10.26 18.53
CA LEU A 39 10.33 8.89 18.82
C LEU A 39 9.80 8.18 17.58
N ALA A 40 8.91 8.81 16.80
CA ALA A 40 8.40 8.24 15.56
C ALA A 40 9.49 7.98 14.52
N TRP A 41 10.39 8.94 14.33
CA TRP A 41 11.51 8.80 13.42
C TRP A 41 12.44 7.66 13.84
N THR A 42 12.81 7.59 15.12
CA THR A 42 13.64 6.49 15.65
C THR A 42 12.94 5.15 15.54
N PHE A 43 11.63 5.10 15.80
CA PHE A 43 10.83 3.88 15.73
C PHE A 43 10.83 3.28 14.32
N VAL A 44 10.68 4.12 13.30
CA VAL A 44 10.74 3.68 11.89
C VAL A 44 12.18 3.33 11.50
N LYS A 45 13.17 4.16 11.87
CA LYS A 45 14.56 3.95 11.48
C LYS A 45 15.22 2.73 12.10
N LEU A 46 14.78 2.31 13.28
CA LEU A 46 15.21 1.07 13.92
C LEU A 46 14.35 -0.12 13.53
N GLU A 47 13.45 0.02 12.54
CA GLU A 47 12.60 -1.06 12.04
C GLU A 47 11.74 -1.72 13.13
N LEU A 48 11.43 -0.99 14.21
CA LEU A 48 10.70 -1.54 15.36
C LEU A 48 9.28 -2.01 15.00
N THR A 49 8.72 -1.53 13.88
CA THR A 49 7.47 -2.04 13.32
C THR A 49 7.58 -3.54 13.00
N PHE A 50 8.70 -3.97 12.41
CA PHE A 50 8.94 -5.37 12.05
C PHE A 50 9.22 -6.20 13.30
N ASP A 51 10.06 -5.71 14.23
CA ASP A 51 10.28 -6.38 15.52
C ASP A 51 8.97 -6.62 16.30
N LEU A 52 8.07 -5.63 16.30
CA LEU A 52 6.75 -5.75 16.93
C LEU A 52 5.82 -6.69 16.15
N ALA A 53 5.93 -6.74 14.82
CA ALA A 53 5.16 -7.66 14.02
C ALA A 53 5.57 -9.10 14.30
N ASP A 54 6.87 -9.38 14.35
CA ASP A 54 7.41 -10.71 14.67
C ASP A 54 7.04 -11.16 16.08
N LEU A 55 6.94 -10.21 17.02
CA LEU A 55 6.55 -10.51 18.40
C LEU A 55 5.04 -10.75 18.58
N LEU A 56 4.20 -10.01 17.85
CA LEU A 56 2.76 -9.93 18.11
C LEU A 56 1.88 -10.63 17.06
N LEU A 57 2.39 -10.83 15.85
CA LEU A 57 1.66 -11.41 14.74
C LEU A 57 2.17 -12.82 14.43
N ASN A 58 1.33 -13.63 13.80
CA ASN A 58 1.75 -14.95 13.32
C ASN A 58 2.71 -14.80 12.14
N GLU A 59 3.59 -15.78 11.97
CA GLU A 59 4.50 -15.86 10.84
C GLU A 59 3.73 -15.75 9.50
N GLY A 60 4.25 -14.95 8.57
CA GLY A 60 3.61 -14.67 7.28
C GLY A 60 2.48 -13.62 7.32
N THR A 61 2.20 -13.02 8.48
CA THR A 61 1.23 -11.92 8.59
C THR A 61 1.86 -10.60 8.15
N ASN A 62 1.11 -9.75 7.44
CA ASN A 62 1.61 -8.46 6.97
C ASN A 62 1.96 -7.51 8.17
N PRO A 63 3.21 -7.05 8.31
CA PRO A 63 3.64 -6.19 9.41
C PRO A 63 2.92 -4.83 9.46
N GLN A 64 2.31 -4.37 8.36
CA GLN A 64 1.53 -3.13 8.33
C GLN A 64 0.32 -3.15 9.27
N PHE A 65 -0.14 -4.33 9.72
CA PHE A 65 -1.18 -4.41 10.75
C PHE A 65 -0.76 -3.80 12.09
N ILE A 66 0.54 -3.76 12.41
CA ILE A 66 1.06 -3.05 13.59
C ILE A 66 0.78 -1.55 13.46
N THR A 67 1.13 -0.96 12.31
CA THR A 67 0.88 0.46 12.02
C THR A 67 -0.60 0.80 12.15
N ALA A 68 -1.47 -0.01 11.53
CA ALA A 68 -2.92 0.16 11.62
C ALA A 68 -3.43 0.03 13.07
N GLY A 69 -2.91 -0.95 13.82
CA GLY A 69 -3.26 -1.16 15.22
C GLY A 69 -2.88 0.02 16.13
N VAL A 70 -1.66 0.54 15.97
CA VAL A 70 -1.18 1.72 16.73
C VAL A 70 -2.05 2.95 16.43
N ALA A 71 -2.38 3.19 15.16
CA ALA A 71 -3.28 4.28 14.77
C ALA A 71 -4.68 4.09 15.36
N ALA A 72 -5.24 2.89 15.30
CA ALA A 72 -6.55 2.57 15.86
C ALA A 72 -6.58 2.80 17.39
N LEU A 73 -5.57 2.34 18.13
CA LEU A 73 -5.44 2.58 19.57
C LEU A 73 -5.38 4.08 19.88
N GLY A 74 -4.65 4.85 19.09
CA GLY A 74 -4.59 6.31 19.20
C GLY A 74 -5.96 6.97 18.99
N ILE A 75 -6.70 6.54 17.97
CA ILE A 75 -8.06 7.04 17.68
C ILE A 75 -9.00 6.71 18.83
N PHE A 76 -9.10 5.45 19.25
CA PHE A 76 -10.01 5.03 20.32
C PHE A 76 -9.69 5.72 21.64
N GLY A 77 -8.40 5.75 22.02
CA GLY A 77 -7.96 6.39 23.25
C GLY A 77 -8.33 7.87 23.29
N LEU A 78 -8.10 8.60 22.20
CA LEU A 78 -8.36 10.03 22.13
C LEU A 78 -9.87 10.32 21.95
N ALA A 79 -10.60 9.52 21.19
CA ALA A 79 -12.05 9.63 21.01
C ALA A 79 -12.82 9.51 22.34
N ILE A 80 -12.42 8.57 23.20
CA ILE A 80 -12.98 8.44 24.56
C ILE A 80 -12.76 9.71 25.39
N ARG A 81 -11.59 10.35 25.25
CA ARG A 81 -11.29 11.60 25.97
C ARG A 81 -12.06 12.79 25.40
N VAL A 82 -12.23 12.87 24.08
CA VAL A 82 -12.94 13.96 23.41
C VAL A 82 -14.46 13.87 23.61
N SER A 83 -15.03 12.67 23.68
CA SER A 83 -16.48 12.48 23.89
C SER A 83 -16.95 12.91 25.27
N ARG A 84 -16.06 12.95 26.27
CA ARG A 84 -16.37 13.39 27.63
C ARG A 84 -16.04 14.87 27.81
N SER A 85 -17.06 15.72 27.99
CA SER A 85 -16.93 17.19 28.12
C SER A 85 -15.82 17.63 29.09
N ARG A 86 -15.71 16.99 30.27
CA ARG A 86 -14.68 17.27 31.29
C ARG A 86 -13.24 17.09 30.80
N TRP A 87 -13.01 16.22 29.82
CA TRP A 87 -11.69 15.85 29.30
C TRP A 87 -11.47 16.40 27.89
N ARG A 88 -12.45 17.04 27.28
CA ARG A 88 -12.33 17.57 25.92
C ARG A 88 -11.44 18.82 25.93
N THR A 89 -10.42 18.80 25.07
CA THR A 89 -9.60 19.99 24.78
C THR A 89 -9.50 20.19 23.28
N MET A 90 -9.18 21.42 22.86
CA MET A 90 -8.97 21.73 21.44
C MET A 90 -7.84 20.89 20.84
N ASP A 91 -6.71 20.75 21.55
CA ASP A 91 -5.58 19.91 21.14
C ASP A 91 -6.01 18.46 20.86
N ARG A 92 -6.77 17.85 21.79
CA ARG A 92 -7.30 16.49 21.64
C ARG A 92 -8.21 16.37 20.43
N THR A 93 -9.06 17.36 20.21
CA THR A 93 -10.01 17.35 19.09
C THR A 93 -9.28 17.48 17.76
N LEU A 94 -8.33 18.42 17.64
CA LEU A 94 -7.59 18.65 16.39
C LEU A 94 -6.66 17.49 16.05
N ILE A 95 -5.98 16.90 17.03
CA ILE A 95 -5.14 15.71 16.78
C ILE A 95 -5.99 14.48 16.45
N LEU A 96 -7.16 14.32 17.08
CA LEU A 96 -8.09 13.24 16.71
C LEU A 96 -8.54 13.38 15.24
N VAL A 97 -8.93 14.59 14.83
CA VAL A 97 -9.31 14.87 13.44
C VAL A 97 -8.14 14.60 12.49
N ALA A 98 -6.92 15.04 12.82
CA ALA A 98 -5.74 14.79 12.00
C ALA A 98 -5.45 13.29 11.87
N LEU A 99 -5.47 12.54 12.97
CA LEU A 99 -5.23 11.09 12.97
C LEU A 99 -6.28 10.33 12.15
N ILE A 100 -7.56 10.65 12.32
CA ILE A 100 -8.63 10.07 11.50
C ILE A 100 -8.43 10.42 10.03
N SER A 101 -8.07 11.67 9.73
CA SER A 101 -7.88 12.11 8.34
C SER A 101 -6.69 11.41 7.68
N VAL A 102 -5.59 11.22 8.41
CA VAL A 102 -4.43 10.41 7.98
C VAL A 102 -4.88 8.99 7.62
N CYS A 103 -5.57 8.29 8.52
CA CYS A 103 -6.05 6.93 8.24
C CYS A 103 -7.01 6.88 7.04
N LEU A 104 -7.91 7.86 6.91
CA LEU A 104 -8.85 7.94 5.78
C LEU A 104 -8.12 8.20 4.47
N THR A 105 -7.12 9.09 4.44
CA THR A 105 -6.34 9.33 3.22
C THR A 105 -5.51 8.11 2.83
N THR A 106 -4.89 7.42 3.78
CA THR A 106 -4.22 6.14 3.53
C THR A 106 -5.17 5.13 2.91
N ALA A 107 -6.36 4.94 3.50
CA ALA A 107 -7.36 4.00 2.99
C ALA A 107 -7.87 4.36 1.59
N VAL A 108 -8.12 5.64 1.32
CA VAL A 108 -8.56 6.12 -0.01
C VAL A 108 -7.47 5.91 -1.04
N PHE A 109 -6.23 6.29 -0.75
CA PHE A 109 -5.12 6.11 -1.69
C PHE A 109 -4.79 4.64 -1.91
N HIS A 110 -4.88 3.79 -0.90
CA HIS A 110 -4.74 2.35 -1.06
C HIS A 110 -5.86 1.78 -1.95
N LEU A 111 -7.11 2.18 -1.72
CA LEU A 111 -8.24 1.75 -2.53
C LEU A 111 -8.11 2.18 -4.00
N VAL A 112 -7.62 3.39 -4.26
CA VAL A 112 -7.46 3.90 -5.63
C VAL A 112 -6.22 3.32 -6.29
N LEU A 113 -5.05 3.45 -5.67
CA LEU A 113 -3.79 3.09 -6.32
C LEU A 113 -3.53 1.59 -6.30
N VAL A 114 -3.67 0.95 -5.15
CA VAL A 114 -3.34 -0.47 -4.97
C VAL A 114 -4.49 -1.35 -5.46
N ASN A 115 -5.74 -1.06 -5.07
CA ASN A 115 -6.87 -1.95 -5.42
C ASN A 115 -7.47 -1.69 -6.81
N ARG A 116 -7.22 -0.53 -7.44
CA ARG A 116 -7.80 -0.20 -8.75
C ARG A 116 -6.74 0.04 -9.83
N VAL A 117 -5.85 1.02 -9.64
CA VAL A 117 -4.89 1.42 -10.67
C VAL A 117 -3.89 0.30 -10.96
N LEU A 118 -3.27 -0.29 -9.93
CA LEU A 118 -2.26 -1.32 -10.10
C LEU A 118 -2.77 -2.56 -10.88
N PRO A 119 -3.95 -3.14 -10.57
CA PRO A 119 -4.53 -4.23 -11.36
C PRO A 119 -4.86 -3.83 -12.81
N LEU A 120 -5.40 -2.62 -13.02
CA LEU A 120 -5.70 -2.14 -14.38
C LEU A 120 -4.44 -2.02 -15.22
N TRP A 121 -3.37 -1.45 -14.65
CA TRP A 121 -2.09 -1.34 -15.33
C TRP A 121 -1.46 -2.68 -15.62
N ALA A 122 -1.50 -3.66 -14.71
CA ALA A 122 -0.97 -4.99 -15.01
C ALA A 122 -1.76 -5.69 -16.11
N LYS A 123 -3.09 -5.50 -16.14
CA LYS A 123 -3.90 -5.97 -17.26
C LYS A 123 -3.46 -5.31 -18.56
N ASP A 124 -3.34 -3.99 -18.60
CA ASP A 124 -2.94 -3.27 -19.82
C ASP A 124 -1.53 -3.68 -20.27
N LEU A 125 -0.58 -3.78 -19.34
CA LEU A 125 0.78 -4.28 -19.58
C LEU A 125 0.78 -5.69 -20.16
N ALA A 126 0.00 -6.61 -19.60
CA ALA A 126 -0.15 -7.96 -20.15
C ALA A 126 -0.59 -7.91 -21.62
N TRP A 127 -1.56 -7.06 -21.95
CA TRP A 127 -2.04 -6.91 -23.33
C TRP A 127 -1.05 -6.22 -24.28
N THR A 128 -0.06 -5.47 -23.79
CA THR A 128 1.01 -4.95 -24.68
C THR A 128 1.83 -6.07 -25.34
N ASN A 129 1.83 -7.26 -24.75
CA ASN A 129 2.50 -8.45 -25.26
C ASN A 129 1.65 -9.30 -26.21
N TYR A 130 0.51 -8.78 -26.69
CA TYR A 130 -0.42 -9.52 -27.55
C TYR A 130 0.22 -10.03 -28.85
N ASN A 131 1.13 -9.26 -29.44
CA ASN A 131 1.88 -9.66 -30.64
C ASN A 131 2.72 -10.94 -30.46
N LEU A 132 3.06 -11.30 -29.21
CA LEU A 132 3.78 -12.53 -28.90
C LEU A 132 2.84 -13.73 -28.98
N VAL A 133 1.62 -13.64 -28.45
CA VAL A 133 0.67 -14.77 -28.49
C VAL A 133 0.15 -15.05 -29.90
N GLU A 134 0.22 -14.09 -30.82
CA GLU A 134 -0.07 -14.28 -32.25
C GLU A 134 1.10 -14.88 -33.06
N ALA A 135 2.29 -14.98 -32.48
CA ALA A 135 3.46 -15.53 -33.17
C ALA A 135 3.24 -16.98 -33.63
N SER A 136 3.91 -17.40 -34.71
CA SER A 136 3.88 -18.83 -35.08
C SER A 136 4.52 -19.68 -33.97
N ALA A 137 4.17 -20.97 -33.92
CA ALA A 137 4.73 -21.91 -32.95
C ALA A 137 6.27 -21.90 -32.95
N GLU A 138 6.89 -21.75 -34.12
CA GLU A 138 8.35 -21.70 -34.30
C GLU A 138 8.96 -20.37 -33.82
N SER A 139 8.22 -19.26 -33.95
CA SER A 139 8.72 -17.92 -33.60
C SER A 139 8.35 -17.45 -32.19
N PHE A 140 7.48 -18.19 -31.49
CA PHE A 140 7.01 -17.82 -30.16
C PHE A 140 8.13 -17.69 -29.14
N ALA A 141 8.92 -18.76 -28.92
CA ALA A 141 10.02 -18.73 -27.96
C ALA A 141 11.11 -17.69 -28.33
N PRO A 142 11.59 -17.61 -29.59
CA PRO A 142 12.54 -16.56 -29.98
C PRO A 142 12.03 -15.12 -29.77
N LYS A 143 10.75 -14.84 -30.07
CA LYS A 143 10.17 -13.51 -29.86
C LYS A 143 10.03 -13.17 -28.37
N CYS A 144 9.70 -14.16 -27.54
CA CYS A 144 9.66 -13.98 -26.10
C CYS A 144 11.04 -13.67 -25.50
N GLU A 145 12.09 -14.37 -25.97
CA GLU A 145 13.47 -14.09 -25.58
C GLU A 145 13.89 -12.67 -25.99
N GLN A 146 13.56 -12.24 -27.21
CA GLN A 146 13.82 -10.87 -27.68
C GLN A 146 13.09 -9.81 -26.86
N ALA A 147 11.83 -10.08 -26.48
CA ALA A 147 11.03 -9.22 -25.62
C ALA A 147 11.43 -9.30 -24.14
N LYS A 148 12.34 -10.23 -23.77
CA LYS A 148 12.80 -10.49 -22.38
C LYS A 148 11.65 -10.83 -21.43
N VAL A 149 10.68 -11.60 -21.91
CA VAL A 149 9.54 -12.09 -21.13
C VAL A 149 9.57 -13.61 -21.05
N THR A 150 8.99 -14.16 -19.99
CA THR A 150 8.87 -15.61 -19.84
C THR A 150 7.63 -16.07 -20.58
N CYS A 151 7.76 -17.11 -21.41
CA CYS A 151 6.65 -17.65 -22.18
C CYS A 151 6.49 -19.15 -21.98
N TRP A 152 5.25 -19.61 -22.01
CA TRP A 152 4.89 -21.02 -21.98
C TRP A 152 3.82 -21.31 -23.02
N ARG A 153 3.87 -22.50 -23.64
CA ARG A 153 2.90 -22.97 -24.62
C ARG A 153 2.58 -24.44 -24.36
N GLY A 154 1.30 -24.80 -24.36
CA GLY A 154 0.91 -26.19 -24.20
C GLY A 154 -0.58 -26.44 -24.39
N THR A 155 -0.95 -27.69 -24.65
CA THR A 155 -2.34 -28.14 -24.79
C THR A 155 -2.96 -28.58 -23.47
N ALA A 156 -2.14 -28.79 -22.43
CA ALA A 156 -2.56 -29.11 -21.07
C ALA A 156 -1.72 -28.29 -20.07
N PHE A 157 -2.34 -27.82 -19.00
CA PHE A 157 -1.66 -27.04 -17.96
C PHE A 157 -0.67 -27.90 -17.17
N GLU A 158 0.56 -27.42 -17.00
CA GLU A 158 1.62 -28.10 -16.27
C GLU A 158 1.96 -27.35 -14.98
N ASP A 159 1.55 -27.89 -13.82
CA ASP A 159 1.77 -27.24 -12.52
C ASP A 159 3.26 -26.91 -12.27
N GLY A 160 4.18 -27.76 -12.74
CA GLY A 160 5.63 -27.60 -12.60
C GLY A 160 6.25 -26.50 -13.46
N ALA A 161 5.54 -25.98 -14.45
CA ALA A 161 6.05 -24.94 -15.36
C ALA A 161 6.02 -23.52 -14.75
N PHE A 162 5.32 -23.35 -13.62
CA PHE A 162 5.09 -22.04 -13.01
C PHE A 162 5.52 -22.00 -11.55
N LYS A 163 5.99 -20.82 -11.13
CA LYS A 163 6.24 -20.49 -9.72
C LYS A 163 4.94 -20.60 -8.90
N PRO A 164 5.02 -20.96 -7.60
CA PRO A 164 3.84 -21.17 -6.76
C PRO A 164 2.83 -20.02 -6.78
N GLU A 165 3.29 -18.77 -6.78
CA GLU A 165 2.47 -17.56 -6.73
C GLU A 165 1.62 -17.36 -8.00
N LEU A 166 2.14 -17.79 -9.15
CA LEU A 166 1.45 -17.70 -10.44
C LEU A 166 0.52 -18.89 -10.68
N ARG A 167 0.90 -20.06 -10.15
CA ARG A 167 0.28 -21.35 -10.46
C ARG A 167 -1.22 -21.36 -10.18
N GLU A 168 -1.65 -20.97 -8.98
CA GLU A 168 -3.06 -21.06 -8.58
C GLU A 168 -3.95 -20.13 -9.41
N GLN A 169 -3.49 -18.91 -9.67
CA GLN A 169 -4.24 -17.96 -10.50
C GLN A 169 -4.33 -18.45 -11.96
N LEU A 170 -3.21 -18.90 -12.54
CA LEU A 170 -3.17 -19.43 -13.89
C LEU A 170 -4.02 -20.69 -14.05
N LYS A 171 -4.02 -21.59 -13.06
CA LYS A 171 -4.83 -22.81 -13.04
C LYS A 171 -6.32 -22.49 -13.04
N GLY A 172 -6.75 -21.49 -12.26
CA GLY A 172 -8.11 -20.98 -12.28
C GLY A 172 -8.51 -20.39 -13.64
N VAL A 173 -7.61 -19.64 -14.27
CA VAL A 173 -7.82 -19.05 -15.60
C VAL A 173 -7.90 -20.13 -16.69
N ASP A 174 -6.93 -21.05 -16.77
CA ASP A 174 -6.89 -22.13 -17.76
C ASP A 174 -8.14 -23.03 -17.65
N SER A 175 -8.49 -23.45 -16.44
CA SER A 175 -9.68 -24.27 -16.20
C SER A 175 -10.97 -23.55 -16.61
N PHE A 176 -11.11 -22.26 -16.32
CA PHE A 176 -12.27 -21.48 -16.74
C PHE A 176 -12.41 -21.41 -18.27
N PHE A 177 -11.33 -21.09 -18.98
CA PHE A 177 -11.36 -20.97 -20.44
C PHE A 177 -11.59 -22.30 -21.14
N ARG A 178 -10.99 -23.39 -20.65
CA ARG A 178 -11.22 -24.73 -21.18
C ARG A 178 -12.63 -25.26 -20.92
N ALA A 179 -13.23 -24.90 -19.79
CA ALA A 179 -14.63 -25.24 -19.48
C ALA A 179 -15.64 -24.42 -20.32
N HIS A 180 -15.22 -23.26 -20.85
CA HIS A 180 -16.08 -22.34 -21.62
C HIS A 180 -15.46 -21.98 -22.98
N PRO A 181 -15.27 -22.97 -23.88
CA PRO A 181 -14.62 -22.75 -25.16
C PRO A 181 -15.45 -21.84 -26.07
N LYS A 182 -14.78 -20.96 -26.81
CA LYS A 182 -15.39 -20.09 -27.83
C LYS A 182 -14.85 -20.40 -29.22
N PRO A 183 -15.59 -20.06 -30.30
CA PRO A 183 -15.17 -20.30 -31.67
C PRO A 183 -14.05 -19.35 -32.15
N PHE A 184 -13.60 -18.43 -31.30
CA PHE A 184 -12.54 -17.47 -31.57
C PHE A 184 -11.53 -17.46 -30.40
N PRO A 185 -10.28 -17.03 -30.63
CA PRO A 185 -9.26 -16.97 -29.60
C PRO A 185 -9.70 -16.17 -28.37
N GLN A 186 -9.33 -16.65 -27.19
CA GLN A 186 -9.69 -16.03 -25.92
C GLN A 186 -8.44 -15.58 -25.17
N GLY A 187 -8.43 -14.36 -24.66
CA GLY A 187 -7.31 -13.82 -23.88
C GLY A 187 -7.75 -13.24 -22.54
N HIS A 188 -6.89 -13.35 -21.54
CA HIS A 188 -7.06 -12.73 -20.23
C HIS A 188 -5.73 -12.20 -19.71
N GLY A 189 -5.70 -10.89 -19.47
CA GLY A 189 -4.58 -10.20 -18.84
C GLY A 189 -4.87 -9.95 -17.37
N PHE A 190 -3.92 -10.28 -16.50
CA PHE A 190 -4.02 -10.03 -15.06
C PHE A 190 -2.63 -9.79 -14.44
N GLY A 191 -2.61 -9.27 -13.21
CA GLY A 191 -1.40 -9.07 -12.44
C GLY A 191 -1.36 -9.99 -11.22
N VAL A 192 -0.15 -10.45 -10.90
CA VAL A 192 0.16 -11.09 -9.62
C VAL A 192 1.08 -10.15 -8.86
N PHE A 193 0.75 -9.87 -7.61
CA PHE A 193 1.48 -8.95 -6.75
C PHE A 193 1.66 -9.59 -5.38
N ASN A 194 2.86 -10.11 -5.15
CA ASN A 194 3.29 -10.61 -3.86
C ASN A 194 4.58 -9.89 -3.45
N ASP A 195 4.44 -8.90 -2.59
CA ASP A 195 5.55 -8.07 -2.12
C ASP A 195 6.48 -8.82 -1.14
N LEU A 196 6.14 -10.07 -0.78
CA LEU A 196 6.90 -10.92 0.14
C LEU A 196 7.88 -11.86 -0.59
N SER A 197 7.86 -11.94 -1.92
CA SER A 197 8.84 -12.71 -2.69
C SER A 197 9.52 -11.87 -3.77
N ASP A 198 10.84 -12.05 -3.95
CA ASP A 198 11.67 -11.27 -4.88
C ASP A 198 11.20 -11.33 -6.35
N ASP A 199 10.39 -12.36 -6.68
CA ASP A 199 9.79 -12.57 -8.00
C ASP A 199 8.25 -12.62 -7.96
N GLY A 200 7.64 -12.10 -6.89
CA GLY A 200 6.21 -12.17 -6.65
C GLY A 200 5.35 -11.22 -7.49
N VAL A 201 5.97 -10.37 -8.30
CA VAL A 201 5.30 -9.37 -9.14
C VAL A 201 5.39 -9.73 -10.62
N ALA A 202 4.25 -9.88 -11.29
CA ALA A 202 4.19 -10.22 -12.71
C ALA A 202 2.90 -9.73 -13.38
N ALA A 203 2.99 -9.35 -14.65
CA ALA A 203 1.85 -9.17 -15.54
C ALA A 203 1.76 -10.38 -16.47
N VAL A 204 0.59 -11.00 -16.51
CA VAL A 204 0.38 -12.29 -17.17
C VAL A 204 -0.69 -12.15 -18.24
N LEU A 205 -0.35 -12.50 -19.47
CA LEU A 205 -1.29 -12.68 -20.56
C LEU A 205 -1.48 -14.17 -20.79
N TYR A 206 -2.66 -14.68 -20.45
CA TYR A 206 -3.12 -16.00 -20.86
C TYR A 206 -3.88 -15.87 -22.17
N TYR A 207 -3.61 -16.76 -23.12
CA TYR A 207 -4.28 -16.82 -24.41
C TYR A 207 -4.57 -18.27 -24.81
N LEU A 208 -5.81 -18.57 -25.20
CA LEU A 208 -6.25 -19.88 -25.64
C LEU A 208 -6.77 -19.80 -27.08
N ASP A 209 -6.15 -20.56 -27.98
CA ASP A 209 -6.60 -20.70 -29.36
C ASP A 209 -6.59 -22.18 -29.77
N LYS A 210 -7.72 -22.68 -30.29
CA LYS A 210 -7.89 -24.07 -30.75
C LYS A 210 -7.36 -25.14 -29.77
N GLY A 211 -7.50 -24.91 -28.46
CA GLY A 211 -7.07 -25.82 -27.40
C GLY A 211 -5.60 -25.72 -26.99
N GLU A 212 -4.79 -24.90 -27.70
CA GLU A 212 -3.43 -24.55 -27.31
C GLU A 212 -3.44 -23.26 -26.48
N ALA A 213 -2.93 -23.36 -25.25
CA ALA A 213 -2.71 -22.22 -24.38
C ALA A 213 -1.31 -21.63 -24.63
N ARG A 214 -1.23 -20.31 -24.65
CA ARG A 214 0.00 -19.51 -24.72
C ARG A 214 -0.04 -18.52 -23.57
N ILE A 215 0.99 -18.53 -22.76
CA ILE A 215 1.11 -17.71 -21.57
C ILE A 215 2.35 -16.85 -21.72
N VAL A 216 2.21 -15.55 -21.51
CA VAL A 216 3.30 -14.59 -21.47
C VAL A 216 3.33 -13.95 -20.09
N ILE A 217 4.51 -13.90 -19.47
CA ILE A 217 4.73 -13.40 -18.12
C ILE A 217 5.81 -12.31 -18.22
N ASP A 218 5.40 -11.07 -17.95
CA ASP A 218 6.26 -9.89 -17.88
C ASP A 218 6.46 -9.47 -16.42
N SER A 219 7.53 -9.97 -15.80
CA SER A 219 7.92 -9.61 -14.44
C SER A 219 8.63 -8.25 -14.39
N ALA A 220 9.50 -7.96 -15.36
CA ALA A 220 10.31 -6.73 -15.34
C ALA A 220 9.43 -5.47 -15.49
N GLY A 221 8.49 -5.50 -16.44
CA GLY A 221 7.52 -4.43 -16.64
C GLY A 221 6.60 -4.28 -15.42
N ALA A 222 6.12 -5.40 -14.86
CA ALA A 222 5.22 -5.37 -13.72
C ALA A 222 5.90 -4.84 -12.44
N THR A 223 7.13 -5.26 -12.15
CA THR A 223 7.92 -4.75 -11.02
C THR A 223 8.14 -3.24 -11.14
N ARG A 224 8.46 -2.74 -12.33
CA ARG A 224 8.60 -1.30 -12.57
C ARG A 224 7.31 -0.53 -12.30
N VAL A 225 6.18 -1.02 -12.83
CA VAL A 225 4.86 -0.40 -12.60
C VAL A 225 4.50 -0.44 -11.12
N HIS A 226 4.69 -1.58 -10.46
CA HIS A 226 4.43 -1.74 -9.04
C HIS A 226 5.24 -0.74 -8.20
N HIS A 227 6.55 -0.60 -8.45
CA HIS A 227 7.37 0.40 -7.75
C HIS A 227 6.88 1.82 -7.97
N LEU A 228 6.52 2.20 -9.21
CA LEU A 228 6.01 3.54 -9.50
C LEU A 228 4.70 3.82 -8.76
N VAL A 229 3.76 2.87 -8.76
CA VAL A 229 2.48 3.02 -8.03
C VAL A 229 2.73 3.12 -6.53
N ARG A 230 3.67 2.34 -6.00
CA ARG A 230 4.07 2.38 -4.59
C ARG A 230 4.71 3.71 -4.20
N GLU A 231 5.61 4.25 -5.01
CA GLU A 231 6.19 5.58 -4.79
C GLU A 231 5.13 6.69 -4.85
N LEU A 232 4.22 6.64 -5.82
CA LEU A 232 3.10 7.58 -5.91
C LEU A 232 2.18 7.49 -4.69
N PHE A 233 1.90 6.28 -4.20
CA PHE A 233 1.13 6.07 -2.99
C PHE A 233 1.80 6.75 -1.79
N TYR A 234 3.08 6.47 -1.53
CA TYR A 234 3.78 7.07 -0.39
C TYR A 234 4.00 8.59 -0.55
N MET A 235 4.19 9.09 -1.78
CA MET A 235 4.25 10.53 -2.04
C MET A 235 2.93 11.22 -1.69
N LEU A 236 1.80 10.70 -2.17
CA LEU A 236 0.47 11.26 -1.89
C LEU A 236 0.13 11.18 -0.40
N CYS A 237 0.39 10.04 0.23
CA CYS A 237 0.24 9.87 1.67
C CYS A 237 1.10 10.88 2.43
N GLY A 238 2.41 10.95 2.15
CA GLY A 238 3.34 11.86 2.81
C GLY A 238 2.91 13.33 2.72
N VAL A 239 2.46 13.78 1.55
CA VAL A 239 1.93 15.15 1.36
C VAL A 239 0.64 15.36 2.15
N ALA A 240 -0.34 14.46 2.01
CA ALA A 240 -1.63 14.60 2.69
C ALA A 240 -1.48 14.56 4.21
N HIS A 241 -0.69 13.62 4.73
CA HIS A 241 -0.43 13.47 6.16
C HIS A 241 0.30 14.69 6.72
N SER A 242 1.29 15.22 6.00
CA SER A 242 1.97 16.46 6.38
C SER A 242 0.99 17.62 6.50
N VAL A 243 0.05 17.76 5.55
CA VAL A 243 -0.98 18.83 5.57
C VAL A 243 -1.89 18.69 6.79
N TRP A 244 -2.41 17.49 7.07
CA TRP A 244 -3.29 17.27 8.22
C TRP A 244 -2.59 17.53 9.56
N ILE A 245 -1.36 17.01 9.71
CA ILE A 245 -0.60 17.13 10.95
C ILE A 245 -0.14 18.57 11.16
N ALA A 246 0.48 19.19 10.15
CA ALA A 246 0.94 20.58 10.23
C ALA A 246 -0.23 21.55 10.42
N GLY A 247 -1.36 21.32 9.73
CA GLY A 247 -2.58 22.09 9.90
C GLY A 247 -3.11 22.03 11.34
N ALA A 248 -3.19 20.84 11.93
CA ALA A 248 -3.62 20.68 13.32
C ALA A 248 -2.66 21.38 14.30
N LEU A 249 -1.35 21.17 14.16
CA LEU A 249 -0.34 21.80 15.02
C LEU A 249 -0.34 23.33 14.89
N PHE A 250 -0.50 23.84 13.66
CA PHE A 250 -0.63 25.28 13.40
C PHE A 250 -1.86 25.86 14.09
N LEU A 251 -3.04 25.23 13.97
CA LEU A 251 -4.26 25.70 14.62
C LEU A 251 -4.15 25.68 16.15
N ILE A 252 -3.51 24.66 16.72
CA ILE A 252 -3.21 24.59 18.17
C ILE A 252 -2.31 25.76 18.58
N ALA A 253 -1.20 25.97 17.86
CA ALA A 253 -0.26 27.04 18.17
C ALA A 253 -0.88 28.43 18.01
N PHE A 254 -1.64 28.65 16.94
CA PHE A 254 -2.36 29.89 16.66
C PHE A 254 -3.36 30.22 17.76
N HIS A 255 -4.19 29.25 18.16
CA HIS A 255 -5.17 29.43 19.23
C HIS A 255 -4.48 29.86 20.54
N ARG A 256 -3.41 29.16 20.94
CA ARG A 256 -2.68 29.53 22.15
C ARG A 256 -2.11 30.94 22.10
N ARG A 257 -1.48 31.33 20.99
CA ARG A 257 -0.94 32.69 20.83
C ARG A 257 -2.04 33.75 20.91
N ARG A 258 -3.19 33.51 20.29
CA ARG A 258 -4.32 34.46 20.26
C ARG A 258 -4.94 34.66 21.66
N PHE A 259 -5.12 33.59 22.42
CA PHE A 259 -5.80 33.67 23.71
C PHE A 259 -4.87 33.96 24.91
N MET A 260 -3.58 33.64 24.82
CA MET A 260 -2.60 34.13 25.83
C MET A 260 -2.48 35.66 25.82
N LYS A 261 -2.59 36.31 24.65
CA LYS A 261 -2.55 37.78 24.54
C LYS A 261 -3.75 38.49 25.18
N ARG A 262 -4.89 37.81 25.36
CA ARG A 262 -6.09 38.40 25.98
C ARG A 262 -6.11 38.28 27.51
N GLY A 263 -5.36 37.32 28.07
CA GLY A 263 -5.25 37.15 29.53
C GLY A 263 -4.22 38.07 30.20
N ALA A 264 -3.36 38.75 29.43
CA ALA A 264 -2.38 39.71 29.94
C ALA A 264 -2.90 41.15 29.99
N SER A 265 -4.18 41.36 29.66
CA SER A 265 -4.85 42.66 29.60
C SER A 265 -6.04 42.78 30.57
N CYS A 266 -6.06 41.97 31.64
CA CYS A 266 -7.01 42.07 32.74
C CYS A 266 -6.26 42.16 34.06
#